data_AF-A0A1B6H6Y7-F1
#
_entry.id   AF-A0A1B6H6Y7-F1
#
_cell.length_a   1.000
_cell.length_b   1.000
_cell.length_c   1.000
_cell.angle_alpha   90.00
_cell.angle_beta   90.00
_cell.angle_gamma   90.00
#
_symmetry.space_group_name_H-M   'P 1'
#
loop_
_entity.id
_entity.type
_entity.pdbx_description
1 polymer ?
#
loop_
_entity_poly.entity_id
_entity_poly.type
_entity_poly.pdbx_seq_one_letter_code
_entity_poly.pdbx_strand_id
1 'polypeptide(L)'
;STMSNVPVEEKCELVHAEMGNGSSRRSWLGLEPEEEELAVYKSDYTLERLLQEPTVLERVEKLLEVLTLAVECRVRKQPGVCKDCVRELEKSTNDYLSENKICPQFSCQHDKDCKLKCENCSKETFSVEKKSFEENCNHCQLTCKHCSLAVLFSGGLDSTILAFLADKFTSKNIPIDLYNVAFQQSKDSFQVPDRVTGSSSLEELKKLAPDRTWNFVQIDISQEELASLRSSRVADLIYPLTSVLDDSLGSALWFAARGQGYL
;
A
#
# COMPACT_ATOMS: atom_id res chain seq x y z
N SER A 1 59.75 -20.12 -10.58
CA SER A 1 58.50 -19.53 -11.11
C SER A 1 57.44 -20.60 -11.16
N THR A 2 56.73 -20.80 -10.05
CA THR A 2 55.61 -21.73 -9.92
C THR A 2 54.36 -21.07 -10.49
N MET A 3 53.95 -21.46 -11.70
CA MET A 3 52.67 -21.05 -12.26
C MET A 3 51.58 -21.93 -11.64
N SER A 4 50.59 -21.32 -10.99
CA SER A 4 49.46 -22.03 -10.39
C SER A 4 48.52 -22.53 -11.48
N ASN A 5 48.32 -23.85 -11.53
CA ASN A 5 47.22 -24.44 -12.30
C ASN A 5 45.92 -24.27 -11.51
N VAL A 6 45.19 -23.19 -11.79
CA VAL A 6 43.78 -23.07 -11.41
C VAL A 6 42.97 -23.61 -12.59
N PRO A 7 42.17 -24.67 -12.42
CA PRO A 7 41.26 -25.11 -13.48
C PRO A 7 40.18 -24.05 -13.66
N VAL A 8 40.08 -23.50 -14.87
CA VAL A 8 38.96 -22.66 -15.28
C VAL A 8 37.83 -23.62 -15.64
N GLU A 9 36.85 -23.77 -14.76
CA GLU A 9 35.58 -24.38 -15.13
C GLU A 9 34.80 -23.35 -15.96
N GLU A 10 34.60 -23.65 -17.25
CA GLU A 10 33.63 -22.93 -18.07
C GLU A 10 32.25 -23.15 -17.44
N LYS A 11 31.65 -22.07 -16.95
CA LYS A 11 30.23 -22.06 -16.59
C LYS A 11 29.45 -22.51 -17.81
N CYS A 12 28.63 -23.55 -17.67
CA CYS A 12 27.61 -23.87 -18.67
C CYS A 12 26.90 -22.57 -19.06
N GLU A 13 26.86 -22.28 -20.36
CA GLU A 13 26.10 -21.15 -20.88
C GLU A 13 24.72 -21.19 -20.25
N LEU A 14 24.34 -20.08 -19.59
CA LEU A 14 22.95 -19.84 -19.28
C LEU A 14 22.24 -19.84 -20.64
N VAL A 15 21.50 -20.92 -20.91
CA VAL A 15 20.57 -21.00 -22.03
C VAL A 15 19.62 -19.83 -21.83
N HIS A 16 19.90 -18.72 -22.51
CA HIS A 16 18.95 -17.64 -22.59
C HIS A 16 17.75 -18.25 -23.30
N ALA A 17 16.59 -18.27 -22.63
CA ALA A 17 15.35 -18.66 -23.26
C ALA A 17 15.25 -17.87 -24.58
N GLU A 18 15.18 -18.59 -25.71
CA GLU A 18 15.06 -17.96 -27.02
C GLU A 18 13.84 -17.04 -27.00
N MET A 19 14.08 -15.73 -27.16
CA MET A 19 12.99 -14.77 -27.33
C MET A 19 12.23 -15.15 -28.60
N GLY A 20 10.95 -15.52 -28.46
CA GLY A 20 10.12 -15.88 -29.60
C GLY A 20 9.88 -14.68 -30.52
N ASN A 21 9.53 -14.98 -31.77
CA ASN A 21 9.42 -14.05 -32.89
C ASN A 21 8.27 -13.00 -32.81
N GLY A 22 7.75 -12.72 -31.62
CA GLY A 22 6.73 -11.69 -31.37
C GLY A 22 5.36 -11.87 -32.02
N SER A 23 5.05 -13.05 -32.60
CA SER A 23 3.80 -13.27 -33.36
C SER A 23 2.58 -13.61 -32.48
N SER A 24 2.76 -13.86 -31.18
CA SER A 24 1.68 -14.14 -30.22
C SER A 24 2.10 -13.85 -28.78
N ARG A 25 1.14 -13.66 -27.86
CA ARG A 25 1.39 -13.48 -26.41
C ARG A 25 2.20 -14.63 -25.81
N ARG A 26 2.04 -15.86 -26.35
CA ARG A 26 2.85 -17.04 -26.04
C ARG A 26 4.29 -16.99 -26.58
N SER A 27 4.56 -16.22 -27.63
CA SER A 27 5.92 -16.09 -28.18
C SER A 27 6.74 -15.01 -27.47
N TRP A 28 6.13 -14.17 -26.62
CA TRP A 28 6.83 -13.13 -25.87
C TRP A 28 7.33 -13.60 -24.50
N LEU A 29 6.57 -14.47 -23.82
CA LEU A 29 6.78 -14.81 -22.41
C LEU A 29 7.51 -16.14 -22.18
N GLY A 30 7.87 -16.86 -23.26
CA GLY A 30 8.24 -18.26 -23.14
C GLY A 30 7.06 -19.12 -22.69
N LEU A 31 7.27 -20.43 -22.58
CA LEU A 31 6.35 -21.28 -21.84
C LEU A 31 6.61 -21.00 -20.35
N GLU A 32 5.58 -20.58 -19.62
CA GLU A 32 5.66 -20.64 -18.15
C GLU A 32 5.93 -22.11 -17.78
N PRO A 33 6.97 -22.37 -16.96
CA PRO A 33 7.33 -23.73 -16.60
C PRO A 33 6.13 -24.42 -15.94
N GLU A 34 5.89 -25.68 -16.31
CA GLU A 34 4.78 -26.44 -15.76
C GLU A 34 4.94 -26.58 -14.24
N GLU A 35 3.83 -26.72 -13.52
CA GLU A 35 3.82 -26.74 -12.04
C GLU A 35 4.75 -27.82 -11.45
N GLU A 36 4.99 -28.88 -12.23
CA GLU A 36 5.86 -30.01 -11.95
C GLU A 36 7.36 -29.66 -12.10
N GLU A 37 7.71 -28.76 -13.01
CA GLU A 37 9.08 -28.24 -13.17
C GLU A 37 9.46 -27.29 -12.02
N LEU A 38 8.48 -26.50 -11.55
CA LEU A 38 8.64 -25.64 -10.37
C LEU A 38 8.64 -26.43 -9.05
N ALA A 39 8.15 -27.67 -9.04
CA ALA A 39 8.10 -28.51 -7.85
C ALA A 39 9.48 -28.81 -7.25
N VAL A 40 10.55 -28.79 -8.06
CA VAL A 40 11.94 -28.92 -7.58
C VAL A 40 12.35 -27.78 -6.65
N TYR A 41 11.74 -26.60 -6.82
CA TYR A 41 11.97 -25.40 -6.00
C TYR A 41 10.92 -25.21 -4.89
N LYS A 42 9.87 -26.05 -4.84
CA LYS A 42 8.88 -26.14 -3.75
C LYS A 42 9.48 -26.83 -2.52
N SER A 43 10.70 -26.45 -2.12
CA SER A 43 11.15 -26.75 -0.76
C SER A 43 10.57 -25.69 0.17
N ASP A 44 9.92 -26.11 1.26
CA ASP A 44 9.33 -25.21 2.29
C ASP A 44 10.34 -24.23 2.91
N TYR A 45 11.61 -24.30 2.52
CA TYR A 45 12.74 -23.61 3.10
C TYR A 45 13.50 -22.75 2.09
N THR A 46 13.02 -22.57 0.84
CA THR A 46 13.78 -21.83 -0.19
C THR A 46 14.10 -20.41 0.27
N LEU A 47 13.11 -19.67 0.79
CA LEU A 47 13.33 -18.33 1.33
C LEU A 47 14.13 -18.34 2.64
N GLU A 48 13.87 -19.30 3.54
CA GLU A 48 14.61 -19.43 4.80
C GLU A 48 16.10 -19.71 4.58
N ARG A 49 16.44 -20.52 3.57
CA ARG A 49 17.82 -20.78 3.15
C ARG A 49 18.48 -19.55 2.54
N LEU A 50 17.75 -18.76 1.75
CA LEU A 50 18.26 -17.49 1.24
C LEU A 50 18.59 -16.51 2.38
N LEU A 51 17.83 -16.53 3.47
CA LEU A 51 18.12 -15.72 4.66
C LEU A 51 19.35 -16.19 5.45
N GLN A 52 19.89 -17.38 5.19
CA GLN A 52 21.15 -17.83 5.79
C GLN A 52 22.37 -17.13 5.16
N GLU A 53 22.23 -16.60 3.94
CA GLU A 53 23.27 -15.80 3.30
C GLU A 53 23.34 -14.40 3.94
N PRO A 54 24.45 -14.00 4.58
CA PRO A 54 24.52 -12.76 5.34
C PRO A 54 24.18 -11.51 4.52
N THR A 55 24.57 -11.51 3.24
CA THR A 55 24.30 -10.39 2.33
C THR A 55 22.83 -10.25 1.97
N VAL A 56 22.08 -11.36 1.92
CA VAL A 56 20.64 -11.36 1.67
C VAL A 56 19.91 -10.89 2.93
N LEU A 57 20.27 -11.44 4.09
CA LEU A 57 19.70 -11.06 5.37
C LEU A 57 19.86 -9.55 5.63
N GLU A 58 21.07 -9.00 5.49
CA GLU A 58 21.34 -7.58 5.69
C GLU A 58 20.46 -6.69 4.78
N ARG A 59 20.27 -7.10 3.51
CA ARG A 59 19.41 -6.37 2.56
C ARG A 59 17.94 -6.44 2.95
N VAL A 60 17.46 -7.60 3.39
CA VAL A 60 16.08 -7.79 3.83
C VAL A 60 15.81 -6.96 5.09
N GLU A 61 16.71 -6.98 6.07
CA GLU A 61 16.60 -6.18 7.28
C GLU A 61 16.56 -4.69 6.97
N LYS A 62 17.48 -4.20 6.13
CA LYS A 62 17.52 -2.80 5.72
C LYS A 62 16.27 -2.39 4.94
N LEU A 63 15.78 -3.25 4.05
CA LEU A 63 14.55 -2.97 3.30
C LEU A 63 13.35 -2.91 4.24
N LEU A 64 13.24 -3.84 5.18
CA LEU A 64 12.17 -3.87 6.18
C LEU A 64 12.21 -2.63 7.07
N GLU A 65 13.39 -2.17 7.49
CA GLU A 65 13.57 -0.94 8.26
C GLU A 65 13.06 0.27 7.48
N VAL A 66 13.54 0.48 6.25
CA VAL A 66 13.16 1.62 5.41
C VAL A 66 11.65 1.60 5.12
N LEU A 67 11.10 0.42 4.81
CA LEU A 67 9.68 0.27 4.52
C LEU A 67 8.82 0.58 5.76
N THR A 68 9.24 0.07 6.93
CA THR A 68 8.56 0.34 8.20
C THR A 68 8.53 1.83 8.51
N LEU A 69 9.66 2.52 8.38
CA LEU A 69 9.77 3.97 8.58
C LEU A 69 8.91 4.75 7.58
N ALA A 70 8.87 4.33 6.31
CA ALA A 70 8.06 4.98 5.29
C ALA A 70 6.56 4.89 5.61
N VAL A 71 6.08 3.71 6.02
CA VAL A 71 4.69 3.49 6.43
C VAL A 71 4.36 4.31 7.67
N GLU A 72 5.20 4.23 8.71
CA GLU A 72 5.02 4.99 9.95
C GLU A 72 4.90 6.49 9.69
N CYS A 73 5.80 7.05 8.89
CA CYS A 73 5.79 8.47 8.51
C CYS A 73 4.48 8.85 7.81
N ARG A 74 3.97 7.99 6.91
CA ARG A 74 2.74 8.28 6.17
C ARG A 74 1.48 8.18 7.03
N VAL A 75 1.43 7.22 7.95
CA VAL A 75 0.31 7.06 8.89
C VAL A 75 0.26 8.21 9.89
N ARG A 76 1.42 8.59 10.47
CA ARG A 76 1.48 9.67 11.47
C ARG A 76 1.20 11.07 10.91
N LYS A 77 1.36 11.26 9.61
CA LYS A 77 1.03 12.52 8.92
C LYS A 77 -0.46 12.70 8.65
N GLN A 78 -1.29 11.67 8.85
CA GLN A 78 -2.72 11.81 8.65
C GLN A 78 -3.35 12.73 9.70
N PRO A 79 -4.34 13.56 9.32
CA PRO A 79 -5.14 14.30 10.29
C PRO A 79 -5.96 13.29 11.11
N GLY A 80 -6.03 13.47 12.43
CA GLY A 80 -6.82 12.59 13.32
C GLY A 80 -8.34 12.69 13.10
N VAL A 81 -8.81 13.59 12.25
CA VAL A 81 -10.23 13.86 11.98
C VAL A 81 -10.50 13.89 10.48
N CYS A 82 -11.61 13.28 10.04
CA CYS A 82 -12.02 13.29 8.64
C CYS A 82 -12.78 14.57 8.27
N LYS A 83 -12.88 14.84 6.96
CA LYS A 83 -13.57 16.04 6.43
C LYS A 83 -15.04 16.11 6.84
N ASP A 84 -15.72 14.98 6.94
CA ASP A 84 -17.14 14.96 7.29
C ASP A 84 -17.37 15.31 8.75
N CYS A 85 -16.56 14.79 9.68
CA CYS A 85 -16.58 15.21 11.08
C CYS A 85 -16.29 16.70 11.23
N VAL A 86 -15.35 17.26 10.45
CA VAL A 86 -15.08 18.70 10.47
C VAL A 86 -16.32 19.49 10.03
N ARG A 87 -16.99 19.07 8.95
CA ARG A 87 -18.22 19.71 8.45
C ARG A 87 -19.38 19.62 9.45
N GLU A 88 -19.51 18.52 10.19
CA GLU A 88 -20.55 18.37 11.22
C GLU A 88 -20.32 19.32 12.41
N LEU A 89 -19.08 19.53 12.81
CA LEU A 89 -18.71 20.48 13.86
C LEU A 89 -19.00 21.93 13.46
N GLU A 90 -18.79 22.29 12.19
CA GLU A 90 -19.13 23.60 11.65
C GLU A 90 -20.64 23.85 11.61
N LYS A 91 -21.45 22.79 11.46
CA LYS A 91 -22.91 22.88 11.52
C LYS A 91 -23.41 23.05 12.96
N SER A 92 -22.89 22.27 13.91
CA SER A 92 -23.32 22.32 15.31
C SER A 92 -22.92 23.62 16.02
N THR A 93 -21.80 24.23 15.64
CA THR A 93 -21.35 25.53 16.19
C THR A 93 -22.16 26.73 15.72
N ASN A 94 -22.91 26.62 14.61
CA ASN A 94 -23.82 27.68 14.17
C ASN A 94 -25.16 27.73 14.93
N ASP A 95 -25.52 26.67 15.68
CA ASP A 95 -26.75 26.62 16.47
C ASP A 95 -26.56 26.99 17.96
N TYR A 96 -25.32 27.04 18.46
CA TYR A 96 -25.03 27.29 19.88
C TYR A 96 -23.84 28.23 20.09
N LEU A 97 -24.11 29.54 20.16
CA LEU A 97 -23.21 30.48 20.84
C LEU A 97 -23.34 30.31 22.36
N SER A 98 -22.59 29.39 22.96
CA SER A 98 -22.20 29.48 24.39
C SER A 98 -21.13 28.45 24.80
N GLU A 99 -19.97 28.98 25.18
CA GLU A 99 -19.08 28.51 26.26
C GLU A 99 -18.14 27.30 26.12
N ASN A 100 -18.04 26.60 25.00
CA ASN A 100 -16.89 25.71 24.76
C ASN A 100 -16.38 25.84 23.32
N LYS A 101 -15.50 26.82 23.08
CA LYS A 101 -14.83 27.02 21.79
C LYS A 101 -13.87 25.86 21.50
N ILE A 102 -14.39 24.83 20.84
CA ILE A 102 -13.57 23.88 20.09
C ILE A 102 -13.06 24.65 18.87
N CYS A 103 -11.76 24.89 18.81
CA CYS A 103 -11.12 25.62 17.72
C CYS A 103 -10.90 24.64 16.54
N PRO A 104 -11.59 24.77 15.39
CA PRO A 104 -11.26 23.98 14.21
C PRO A 104 -9.78 24.20 13.86
N GLN A 105 -9.07 23.14 13.44
CA GLN A 105 -7.62 23.14 13.18
C GLN A 105 -7.14 24.30 12.29
N PHE A 106 -8.04 24.90 11.50
CA PHE A 106 -7.78 26.02 10.60
C PHE A 106 -8.04 27.42 11.19
N SER A 107 -8.54 27.53 12.43
CA SER A 107 -8.93 28.79 13.07
C SER A 107 -8.08 29.19 14.28
N CYS A 108 -7.09 28.38 14.65
CA CYS A 108 -6.14 28.77 15.68
C CYS A 108 -5.27 29.90 15.12
N GLN A 109 -5.62 31.14 15.45
CA GLN A 109 -4.70 32.27 15.35
C GLN A 109 -3.58 32.02 16.35
N HIS A 110 -2.58 31.27 15.87
CA HIS A 110 -1.27 31.00 16.46
C HIS A 110 -0.90 31.88 17.66
N ASP A 111 -1.23 31.44 18.86
CA ASP A 111 -0.46 31.85 20.01
C ASP A 111 0.90 31.14 19.91
N LYS A 112 1.99 31.91 19.90
CA LYS A 112 3.36 31.40 19.71
C LYS A 112 3.72 30.32 20.75
N ASP A 113 3.04 30.34 21.88
CA ASP A 113 3.22 29.39 22.98
C ASP A 113 2.72 27.97 22.66
N CYS A 114 1.77 27.79 21.75
CA CYS A 114 1.21 26.47 21.44
C CYS A 114 2.12 25.64 20.52
N LYS A 115 2.81 26.27 19.55
CA LYS A 115 3.78 25.61 18.67
C LYS A 115 5.02 25.11 19.42
N LEU A 116 5.40 25.80 20.50
CA LEU A 116 6.52 25.43 21.35
C LEU A 116 6.21 24.28 22.32
N LYS A 117 4.93 24.02 22.61
CA LYS A 117 4.50 23.03 23.62
C LYS A 117 3.81 21.80 23.06
N CYS A 118 3.38 21.81 21.80
CA CYS A 118 2.67 20.68 21.19
C CYS A 118 3.37 20.21 19.91
N GLU A 119 4.09 19.09 19.99
CA GLU A 119 4.74 18.45 18.83
C GLU A 119 3.76 18.07 17.72
N ASN A 120 2.48 17.86 18.04
CA ASN A 120 1.46 17.45 17.08
C ASN A 120 0.99 18.59 16.15
N CYS A 121 1.07 19.85 16.58
CA CYS A 121 0.75 21.03 15.77
C CYS A 121 1.95 21.58 14.97
N SER A 122 3.15 21.09 15.25
CA SER A 122 4.43 21.56 14.68
C SER A 122 4.95 20.66 13.57
N LYS A 123 4.09 19.86 12.92
CA LYS A 123 4.47 18.83 11.94
C LYS A 123 5.00 19.42 10.61
N GLU A 124 6.11 20.14 10.69
CA GLU A 124 7.06 20.35 9.59
C GLU A 124 8.47 19.84 9.93
N THR A 125 8.78 19.50 11.19
CA THR A 125 10.14 19.06 11.56
C THR A 125 10.21 17.62 12.04
N PHE A 126 10.72 16.77 11.16
CA PHE A 126 11.16 15.41 11.43
C PHE A 126 12.45 15.46 12.25
N SER A 127 12.40 15.08 13.53
CA SER A 127 13.59 14.80 14.35
C SER A 127 13.36 13.50 15.11
N VAL A 128 14.20 12.51 14.83
CA VAL A 128 14.19 11.19 15.48
C VAL A 128 14.94 11.30 16.80
N GLU A 129 14.29 11.78 17.86
CA GLU A 129 14.78 11.58 19.22
C GLU A 129 13.60 11.25 20.14
N LYS A 130 13.66 10.08 20.78
CA LYS A 130 12.71 9.61 21.79
C LYS A 130 12.61 10.65 22.91
N LYS A 131 11.52 11.41 23.00
CA LYS A 131 11.20 12.21 24.19
C LYS A 131 9.76 11.98 24.64
N SER A 132 9.65 11.92 25.96
CA SER A 132 8.46 11.63 26.76
C SER A 132 7.30 12.55 26.41
N PHE A 133 6.17 11.95 26.06
CA PHE A 133 4.88 12.60 25.88
C PHE A 133 4.42 13.21 27.21
N GLU A 134 4.28 14.53 27.28
CA GLU A 134 3.42 15.18 28.28
C GLU A 134 2.28 15.91 27.57
N GLU A 135 1.09 15.55 28.03
CA GLU A 135 -0.22 15.87 27.50
C GLU A 135 -0.64 17.31 27.85
N ASN A 136 -1.42 17.93 26.96
CA ASN A 136 -2.65 18.69 27.26
C ASN A 136 -2.84 19.84 26.28
N CYS A 137 -3.43 19.52 25.12
CA CYS A 137 -4.21 20.55 24.45
C CYS A 137 -5.52 20.02 23.87
N ASN A 138 -6.63 20.63 24.31
CA ASN A 138 -8.00 20.25 23.96
C ASN A 138 -8.35 20.42 22.47
N HIS A 139 -7.49 21.10 21.68
CA HIS A 139 -7.62 21.20 20.22
C HIS A 139 -6.96 20.03 19.45
N CYS A 140 -6.02 19.32 20.07
CA CYS A 140 -5.35 18.14 19.51
C CYS A 140 -6.09 16.83 19.80
N GLN A 141 -7.17 16.90 20.58
CA GLN A 141 -7.94 15.74 21.04
C GLN A 141 -9.09 15.35 20.11
N LEU A 142 -9.26 16.05 18.98
CA LEU A 142 -10.25 15.64 17.98
C LEU A 142 -9.73 14.45 17.17
N THR A 143 -10.16 13.26 17.58
CA THR A 143 -9.97 12.03 16.84
C THR A 143 -11.32 11.43 16.46
N CYS A 144 -11.54 11.19 15.17
CA CYS A 144 -12.68 10.39 14.73
C CYS A 144 -12.27 8.92 14.60
N LYS A 145 -13.25 8.01 14.71
CA LYS A 145 -13.04 6.56 14.51
C LYS A 145 -13.21 6.12 13.05
N HIS A 146 -13.38 7.08 12.13
CA HIS A 146 -13.52 6.80 10.71
C HIS A 146 -12.20 6.33 10.11
N CYS A 147 -12.29 5.57 9.02
CA CYS A 147 -11.11 5.13 8.29
C CYS A 147 -10.30 6.35 7.80
N SER A 148 -9.01 6.37 8.13
CA SER A 148 -8.08 7.42 7.73
C SER A 148 -6.98 6.93 6.79
N LEU A 149 -6.98 5.64 6.47
CA LEU A 149 -5.92 4.99 5.71
C LEU A 149 -6.49 3.90 4.80
N ALA A 150 -6.14 4.00 3.52
CA ALA A 150 -6.40 2.97 2.53
C ALA A 150 -5.08 2.46 1.93
N VAL A 151 -5.03 1.16 1.64
CA VAL A 151 -3.95 0.51 0.90
C VAL A 151 -4.49 0.05 -0.44
N LEU A 152 -3.80 0.38 -1.53
CA LEU A 152 -4.06 -0.22 -2.83
C LEU A 152 -3.62 -1.68 -2.76
N PHE A 153 -4.60 -2.58 -2.79
CA PHE A 153 -4.42 -3.94 -2.32
C PHE A 153 -4.79 -4.94 -3.41
N SER A 154 -3.78 -5.42 -4.15
CA SER A 154 -3.96 -6.49 -5.16
C SER A 154 -3.91 -7.89 -4.55
N GLY A 155 -3.51 -8.03 -3.29
CA GLY A 155 -3.19 -9.32 -2.64
C GLY A 155 -1.78 -9.83 -2.95
N GLY A 156 -1.02 -9.14 -3.80
CA GLY A 156 0.40 -9.44 -3.97
C GLY A 156 1.19 -9.18 -2.68
N LEU A 157 2.37 -9.82 -2.58
CA LEU A 157 3.27 -9.76 -1.42
C LEU A 157 3.49 -8.32 -0.92
N ASP A 158 3.81 -7.40 -1.81
CA ASP A 158 4.13 -6.01 -1.47
C ASP A 158 2.95 -5.31 -0.78
N SER A 159 1.76 -5.42 -1.36
CA SER A 159 0.55 -4.79 -0.83
C SER A 159 0.13 -5.39 0.52
N THR A 160 0.35 -6.70 0.69
CA THR A 160 0.09 -7.42 1.95
C THR A 160 1.07 -7.02 3.05
N ILE A 161 2.36 -6.89 2.75
CA ILE A 161 3.35 -6.38 3.70
C ILE A 161 3.02 -4.93 4.09
N LEU A 162 2.66 -4.08 3.13
CA LEU A 162 2.26 -2.70 3.40
C LEU A 162 1.02 -2.62 4.31
N ALA A 163 0.00 -3.42 4.05
CA ALA A 163 -1.18 -3.52 4.89
C ALA A 163 -0.81 -3.97 6.31
N PHE A 164 -0.01 -5.03 6.44
CA PHE A 164 0.44 -5.52 7.74
C PHE A 164 1.26 -4.49 8.53
N LEU A 165 2.18 -3.78 7.88
CA LEU A 165 2.94 -2.70 8.53
C LEU A 165 2.04 -1.52 8.92
N ALA A 166 1.03 -1.19 8.11
CA ALA A 166 0.07 -0.14 8.41
C ALA A 166 -0.73 -0.41 9.69
N ASP A 167 -1.06 -1.66 9.99
CA ASP A 167 -1.72 -2.06 11.24
C ASP A 167 -0.90 -1.69 12.48
N LYS A 168 0.44 -1.77 12.42
CA LYS A 168 1.32 -1.47 13.56
C LYS A 168 1.24 -0.01 14.03
N PHE A 169 0.96 0.90 13.10
CA PHE A 169 0.99 2.35 13.35
C PHE A 169 -0.40 3.00 13.38
N THR A 170 -1.44 2.28 12.95
CA THR A 170 -2.83 2.76 13.00
C THR A 170 -3.45 2.36 14.32
N SER A 171 -4.21 3.25 14.98
CA SER A 171 -4.92 2.90 16.22
C SER A 171 -5.89 1.74 15.99
N LYS A 172 -5.93 0.75 16.89
CA LYS A 172 -6.68 -0.50 16.70
C LYS A 172 -8.19 -0.33 16.48
N ASN A 173 -8.77 0.76 17.00
CA ASN A 173 -10.19 1.10 16.85
C ASN A 173 -10.57 1.72 15.48
N ILE A 174 -9.58 2.02 14.63
CA ILE A 174 -9.79 2.64 13.32
C ILE A 174 -9.65 1.53 12.26
N PRO A 175 -10.62 1.32 11.35
CA PRO A 175 -10.44 0.31 10.30
C PRO A 175 -9.34 0.72 9.30
N ILE A 176 -8.80 -0.27 8.57
CA ILE A 176 -7.93 -0.02 7.40
C ILE A 176 -8.69 -0.49 6.16
N ASP A 177 -8.79 0.38 5.17
CA ASP A 177 -9.40 0.03 3.89
C ASP A 177 -8.37 -0.63 2.96
N LEU A 178 -8.77 -1.74 2.36
CA LEU A 178 -8.01 -2.45 1.34
C LEU A 178 -8.75 -2.28 0.02
N TYR A 179 -8.26 -1.38 -0.83
CA TYR A 179 -8.86 -1.07 -2.12
C TYR A 179 -8.39 -2.08 -3.16
N ASN A 180 -9.25 -3.05 -3.47
CA ASN A 180 -8.96 -4.09 -4.45
C ASN A 180 -9.78 -3.85 -5.72
N VAL A 181 -9.08 -3.46 -6.78
CA VAL A 181 -9.64 -3.13 -8.09
C VAL A 181 -9.73 -4.40 -8.95
N ALA A 182 -10.88 -4.62 -9.58
CA ALA A 182 -11.08 -5.71 -10.51
C ALA A 182 -11.66 -5.18 -11.83
N PHE A 183 -11.00 -5.51 -12.94
CA PHE A 183 -11.50 -5.23 -14.29
C PHE A 183 -12.28 -6.43 -14.82
N GLN A 184 -13.48 -6.18 -15.34
CA GLN A 184 -14.35 -7.23 -15.85
C GLN A 184 -13.71 -8.06 -16.98
N GLN A 185 -13.57 -9.38 -16.79
CA GLN A 185 -13.03 -10.30 -17.81
C GLN A 185 -14.13 -10.93 -18.69
N SER A 186 -15.31 -11.21 -18.11
CA SER A 186 -16.45 -11.81 -18.78
C SER A 186 -17.76 -11.19 -18.28
N LYS A 187 -18.89 -11.53 -18.92
CA LYS A 187 -20.15 -10.77 -18.84
C LYS A 187 -20.66 -10.43 -17.44
N ASP A 188 -20.25 -11.09 -16.37
CA ASP A 188 -20.58 -10.70 -14.98
C ASP A 188 -19.51 -11.16 -13.96
N SER A 189 -18.24 -11.28 -14.37
CA SER A 189 -17.19 -11.80 -13.47
C SER A 189 -16.10 -10.79 -13.18
N PHE A 190 -15.96 -10.49 -11.89
CA PHE A 190 -14.85 -9.76 -11.27
C PHE A 190 -13.93 -10.69 -10.48
N GLN A 191 -14.09 -12.02 -10.63
CA GLN A 191 -13.20 -13.03 -10.06
C GLN A 191 -11.91 -13.14 -10.87
N VAL A 192 -11.18 -12.04 -10.91
CA VAL A 192 -9.87 -11.92 -11.55
C VAL A 192 -8.76 -12.35 -10.58
N PRO A 193 -7.54 -12.67 -11.07
CA PRO A 193 -6.44 -13.12 -10.21
C PRO A 193 -6.22 -12.22 -8.98
N ASP A 194 -6.19 -10.90 -9.15
CA ASP A 194 -6.00 -9.94 -8.06
C ASP A 194 -7.16 -9.96 -7.02
N ARG A 195 -8.39 -10.25 -7.45
CA ARG A 195 -9.53 -10.39 -6.53
C ARG A 195 -9.41 -11.66 -5.70
N VAL A 196 -9.03 -12.76 -6.34
CA VAL A 196 -8.85 -14.07 -5.70
C VAL A 196 -7.68 -14.02 -4.71
N THR A 197 -6.52 -13.56 -5.15
CA THR A 197 -5.34 -13.41 -4.30
C THR A 197 -5.60 -12.40 -3.18
N GLY A 198 -6.23 -11.26 -3.47
CA GLY A 198 -6.64 -10.29 -2.45
C GLY A 198 -7.51 -10.90 -1.37
N SER A 199 -8.48 -11.73 -1.75
CA SER A 199 -9.34 -12.43 -0.78
C SER A 199 -8.54 -13.41 0.08
N SER A 200 -7.60 -14.16 -0.49
CA SER A 200 -6.73 -15.07 0.26
C SER A 200 -5.82 -14.32 1.24
N SER A 201 -5.15 -13.27 0.78
CA SER A 201 -4.26 -12.46 1.62
C SER A 201 -5.00 -11.69 2.71
N LEU A 202 -6.25 -11.32 2.50
CA LEU A 202 -7.11 -10.77 3.55
C LEU A 202 -7.29 -11.76 4.70
N GLU A 203 -7.52 -13.04 4.40
CA GLU A 203 -7.67 -14.07 5.43
C GLU A 203 -6.36 -14.30 6.20
N GLU A 204 -5.21 -14.16 5.55
CA GLU A 204 -3.91 -14.15 6.22
C GLU A 204 -3.73 -12.94 7.13
N LEU A 205 -4.07 -11.73 6.64
CA LEU A 205 -4.02 -10.51 7.44
C LEU A 205 -4.91 -10.59 8.68
N LYS A 206 -6.12 -11.16 8.57
CA LYS A 206 -7.02 -11.40 9.71
C LYS A 206 -6.41 -12.34 10.74
N LYS A 207 -5.65 -13.36 10.32
CA LYS A 207 -4.93 -14.26 11.24
C LYS A 207 -3.78 -13.56 11.95
N LEU A 208 -3.03 -12.73 11.23
CA LEU A 208 -1.86 -12.01 11.76
C LEU A 208 -2.24 -10.81 12.64
N ALA A 209 -3.36 -10.16 12.36
CA ALA A 209 -3.86 -8.99 13.07
C ALA A 209 -5.38 -9.13 13.34
N PRO A 210 -5.77 -10.00 14.30
CA PRO A 210 -7.18 -10.32 14.55
C PRO A 210 -7.97 -9.15 15.15
N ASP A 211 -7.31 -8.24 15.88
CA ASP A 211 -7.95 -7.08 16.50
C ASP A 211 -8.22 -5.93 15.50
N ARG A 212 -7.78 -6.07 14.24
CA ARG A 212 -7.96 -5.06 13.20
C ARG A 212 -9.22 -5.33 12.39
N THR A 213 -10.05 -4.30 12.24
CA THR A 213 -11.08 -4.28 11.21
C THR A 213 -10.44 -3.98 9.85
N TRP A 214 -10.42 -4.97 8.97
CA TRP A 214 -10.00 -4.85 7.58
C TRP A 214 -11.24 -4.69 6.68
N ASN A 215 -11.36 -3.54 6.04
CA ASN A 215 -12.43 -3.28 5.09
C ASN A 215 -11.95 -3.65 3.69
N PHE A 216 -12.39 -4.80 3.17
CA PHE A 216 -12.05 -5.20 1.80
C PHE A 216 -12.98 -4.50 0.81
N VAL A 217 -12.55 -3.34 0.32
CA VAL A 217 -13.34 -2.50 -0.57
C VAL A 217 -13.14 -2.98 -1.99
N GLN A 218 -14.20 -3.58 -2.54
CA GLN A 218 -14.24 -4.09 -3.89
C GLN A 218 -14.58 -2.97 -4.86
N ILE A 219 -13.65 -2.71 -5.79
CA ILE A 219 -13.77 -1.68 -6.82
C ILE A 219 -13.89 -2.39 -8.17
N ASP A 220 -15.12 -2.64 -8.59
CA ASP A 220 -15.43 -3.36 -9.83
C ASP A 220 -15.64 -2.40 -10.99
N ILE A 221 -14.88 -2.60 -12.06
CA ILE A 221 -14.88 -1.72 -13.23
C ILE A 221 -15.34 -2.48 -14.46
N SER A 222 -16.45 -2.04 -15.07
CA SER A 222 -16.97 -2.65 -16.30
C SER A 222 -16.03 -2.38 -17.49
N GLN A 223 -16.15 -3.19 -18.54
CA GLN A 223 -15.34 -2.97 -19.75
C GLN A 223 -15.68 -1.63 -20.43
N GLU A 224 -16.95 -1.22 -20.41
CA GLU A 224 -17.41 0.06 -20.96
C GLU A 224 -16.85 1.24 -20.17
N GLU A 225 -16.90 1.17 -18.84
CA GLU A 225 -16.36 2.20 -17.95
C GLU A 225 -14.85 2.35 -18.14
N LEU A 226 -14.12 1.22 -18.14
CA LEU A 226 -12.69 1.21 -18.38
C LEU A 226 -12.36 1.82 -19.75
N ALA A 227 -13.01 1.39 -20.83
CA ALA A 227 -12.74 1.89 -22.17
C ALA A 227 -13.03 3.40 -22.30
N SER A 228 -14.13 3.86 -21.71
CA SER A 228 -14.52 5.27 -21.74
C SER A 228 -13.54 6.16 -20.98
N LEU A 229 -13.22 5.82 -19.73
CA LEU A 229 -12.32 6.63 -18.91
C LEU A 229 -10.86 6.54 -19.38
N ARG A 230 -10.46 5.36 -19.89
CA ARG A 230 -9.12 5.17 -20.43
C ARG A 230 -8.83 6.09 -21.59
N SER A 231 -9.73 6.14 -22.57
CA SER A 231 -9.57 6.96 -23.77
C SER A 231 -9.78 8.46 -23.53
N SER A 232 -10.60 8.84 -22.54
CA SER A 232 -10.95 10.25 -22.31
C SER A 232 -10.08 10.95 -21.27
N ARG A 233 -9.43 10.22 -20.36
CA ARG A 233 -8.72 10.83 -19.22
C ARG A 233 -7.50 10.07 -18.76
N VAL A 234 -7.59 8.76 -18.54
CA VAL A 234 -6.53 8.02 -17.84
C VAL A 234 -5.25 7.93 -18.69
N ALA A 235 -5.37 7.66 -19.99
CA ALA A 235 -4.22 7.56 -20.88
C ALA A 235 -3.38 8.85 -20.90
N ASP A 236 -4.02 10.03 -20.87
CA ASP A 236 -3.33 11.33 -20.87
C ASP A 236 -2.57 11.61 -19.55
N LEU A 237 -2.90 10.89 -18.47
CA LEU A 237 -2.30 11.06 -17.15
C LEU A 237 -1.17 10.06 -16.87
N ILE A 238 -1.06 9.00 -17.68
CA ILE A 238 -0.02 7.99 -17.54
C ILE A 238 1.16 8.39 -18.42
N TYR A 239 2.33 8.49 -17.81
CA TYR A 239 3.61 8.64 -18.52
C TYR A 239 4.58 7.57 -18.01
N PRO A 240 5.30 6.86 -18.89
CA PRO A 240 5.46 7.10 -20.32
C PRO A 240 4.39 6.46 -21.22
N LEU A 241 3.49 5.62 -20.67
CA LEU A 241 2.47 4.86 -21.41
C LEU A 241 3.03 4.10 -22.62
N THR A 242 4.18 3.47 -22.40
CA THR A 242 4.90 2.71 -23.44
C THR A 242 4.53 1.23 -23.44
N SER A 243 4.01 0.73 -22.32
CA SER A 243 3.69 -0.67 -22.14
C SER A 243 2.23 -0.89 -21.72
N VAL A 244 1.74 -2.11 -21.94
CA VAL A 244 0.44 -2.55 -21.41
C VAL A 244 0.44 -2.55 -19.87
N LEU A 245 1.61 -2.75 -19.25
CA LEU A 245 1.75 -2.69 -17.80
C LEU A 245 1.56 -1.26 -17.27
N ASP A 246 2.06 -0.25 -18.00
CA ASP A 246 1.87 1.16 -17.66
C ASP A 246 0.38 1.51 -17.64
N ASP A 247 -0.36 1.10 -18.69
CA ASP A 247 -1.81 1.28 -18.80
C ASP A 247 -2.57 0.57 -17.67
N SER A 248 -2.20 -0.68 -17.38
CA SER A 248 -2.85 -1.51 -16.35
C SER A 248 -2.66 -0.93 -14.95
N LEU A 249 -1.41 -0.60 -14.57
CA LEU A 249 -1.09 -0.04 -13.26
C LEU A 249 -1.69 1.36 -13.09
N GLY A 250 -1.58 2.21 -14.12
CA GLY A 250 -2.15 3.55 -14.07
C GLY A 250 -3.67 3.54 -14.00
N SER A 251 -4.33 2.62 -14.71
CA SER A 251 -5.78 2.42 -14.61
C SER A 251 -6.18 1.97 -13.21
N ALA A 252 -5.52 0.95 -12.64
CA ALA A 252 -5.82 0.46 -11.30
C ALA A 252 -5.64 1.57 -10.26
N LEU A 253 -4.57 2.37 -10.35
CA LEU A 253 -4.31 3.51 -9.48
C LEU A 253 -5.40 4.57 -9.59
N TRP A 254 -5.80 4.94 -10.82
CA TRP A 254 -6.86 5.91 -11.07
C TRP A 254 -8.18 5.49 -10.41
N PHE A 255 -8.58 4.24 -10.62
CA PHE A 255 -9.84 3.71 -10.11
C PHE A 255 -9.84 3.57 -8.59
N ALA A 256 -8.73 3.14 -8.00
CA ALA A 256 -8.57 3.10 -6.55
C ALA A 256 -8.58 4.51 -5.92
N ALA A 257 -7.97 5.50 -6.57
CA ALA A 257 -7.91 6.87 -6.07
C ALA A 257 -9.28 7.56 -5.94
N ARG A 258 -10.32 7.03 -6.58
CA ARG A 258 -11.70 7.51 -6.41
C ARG A 258 -12.26 7.26 -5.01
N GLY A 259 -11.73 6.25 -4.31
CA GLY A 259 -12.22 5.86 -2.98
C GLY A 259 -13.68 5.40 -2.99
N GLN A 260 -14.13 4.80 -4.08
CA GLN A 260 -15.51 4.33 -4.28
C GLN A 260 -15.50 2.84 -4.60
N GLY A 261 -16.28 2.08 -3.83
CA GLY A 261 -16.45 0.64 -3.99
C GLY A 261 -17.52 0.13 -3.02
N TYR A 262 -17.63 -1.19 -2.90
CA TYR A 262 -18.55 -1.85 -1.97
C TYR A 262 -17.78 -2.80 -1.04
N LEU A 263 -18.33 -3.04 0.15
CA LEU A 263 -17.78 -3.99 1.14
C LEU A 263 -18.33 -5.39 0.90
#